data_AF-A0A662RKX5-F1
#
_entry.id   AF-A0A662RKX5-F1
#
_cell.length_a   1.000
_cell.length_b   1.000
_cell.length_c   1.000
_cell.angle_alpha   90.00
_cell.angle_beta   90.00
_cell.angle_gamma   90.00
#
_symmetry.space_group_name_H-M   'P 1'
#
loop_
_entity.id
_entity.type
_entity.pdbx_description
1 polymer ?
#
loop_
_entity_poly.entity_id
_entity_poly.type
_entity_poly.pdbx_seq_one_letter_code
_entity_poly.pdbx_strand_id
1 'polypeptide(L)'
;MAEGICYVCNQSFSAANKDAAIDKIVEHMMAAHHGGIWGDAMQAKNAFDKCPVCDADIGKPFAKCPSCGTDLIEQYARKVVSRYVH
;
A
#
# COMPACT_ATOMS: atom_id res chain seq x y z
N MET A 1 17.88 -6.32 -10.59
CA MET A 1 16.87 -7.22 -10.00
C MET A 1 16.60 -6.71 -8.61
N ALA A 2 15.35 -6.38 -8.31
CA ALA A 2 14.92 -6.00 -6.97
C ALA A 2 14.10 -7.14 -6.37
N GLU A 3 14.18 -7.28 -5.06
CA GLU A 3 13.51 -8.34 -4.32
C GLU A 3 12.73 -7.73 -3.16
N GLY A 4 11.62 -8.37 -2.80
CA GLY A 4 10.89 -8.02 -1.60
C GLY A 4 9.94 -9.10 -1.16
N ILE A 5 9.32 -8.88 -0.01
CA ILE A 5 8.40 -9.82 0.62
C ILE A 5 7.03 -9.19 0.86
N CYS A 6 5.97 -9.97 0.73
CA CYS A 6 4.68 -9.60 1.26
C CYS A 6 4.73 -9.68 2.80
N TYR A 7 4.47 -8.58 3.50
CA TYR A 7 4.53 -8.55 4.97
C TYR A 7 3.43 -9.39 5.66
N VAL A 8 2.38 -9.77 4.91
CA VAL A 8 1.23 -10.51 5.45
C VAL A 8 1.50 -12.02 5.46
N CYS A 9 2.11 -12.55 4.39
CA CYS A 9 2.28 -14.00 4.19
C CYS A 9 3.75 -14.43 4.00
N ASN A 10 4.69 -13.49 4.04
CA ASN A 10 6.13 -13.71 3.82
C ASN A 10 6.50 -14.33 2.47
N GLN A 11 5.58 -14.37 1.49
CA GLN A 11 5.91 -14.79 0.13
C GLN A 11 6.90 -13.79 -0.49
N SER A 12 7.94 -14.31 -1.14
CA SER A 12 8.96 -13.52 -1.83
C SER A 12 8.58 -13.21 -3.27
N PHE A 13 9.00 -12.04 -3.74
CA PHE A 13 8.77 -11.55 -5.09
C PHE A 13 10.05 -10.93 -5.63
N SER A 14 10.30 -11.13 -6.92
CA SER A 14 11.41 -10.50 -7.62
C SER A 14 10.94 -9.83 -8.92
N ALA A 15 11.60 -8.74 -9.27
CA ALA A 15 11.33 -7.98 -10.48
C ALA A 15 12.58 -7.27 -11.02
N ALA A 16 12.45 -6.65 -12.19
CA ALA A 16 13.55 -5.94 -12.84
C ALA A 16 14.11 -4.80 -11.97
N ASN A 17 13.21 -4.05 -11.32
CA ASN A 17 13.50 -2.89 -10.47
C ASN A 17 12.55 -2.82 -9.27
N LYS A 18 12.80 -1.87 -8.35
CA LYS A 18 12.04 -1.73 -7.09
C LYS A 18 10.56 -1.45 -7.33
N ASP A 19 10.24 -0.54 -8.24
CA ASP A 19 8.85 -0.18 -8.53
C ASP A 19 8.05 -1.38 -9.04
N ALA A 20 8.64 -2.16 -9.95
CA ALA A 20 8.02 -3.38 -10.46
C ALA A 20 7.89 -4.48 -9.38
N ALA A 21 8.79 -4.53 -8.40
CA ALA A 21 8.65 -5.44 -7.26
C ALA A 21 7.52 -4.98 -6.33
N ILE A 22 7.44 -3.67 -6.04
CA ILE A 22 6.36 -3.06 -5.27
C ILE A 22 5.01 -3.35 -5.93
N ASP A 23 4.88 -3.09 -7.24
CA ASP A 23 3.63 -3.32 -7.98
C ASP A 23 3.17 -4.78 -7.87
N LYS A 24 4.07 -5.76 -8.07
CA LYS A 24 3.74 -7.19 -7.93
C LYS A 24 3.28 -7.55 -6.52
N ILE A 25 3.99 -7.07 -5.50
CA ILE A 25 3.65 -7.37 -4.10
C ILE A 25 2.30 -6.72 -3.75
N VAL A 26 2.07 -5.48 -4.16
CA VAL A 26 0.80 -4.75 -3.95
C VAL A 26 -0.34 -5.46 -4.66
N GLU A 27 -0.17 -5.88 -5.91
CA GLU A 27 -1.17 -6.66 -6.66
C GLU A 27 -1.55 -7.94 -5.90
N HIS A 28 -0.55 -8.71 -5.46
CA HIS A 28 -0.78 -9.90 -4.64
C HIS A 28 -1.53 -9.58 -3.35
N MET A 29 -1.12 -8.53 -2.64
CA MET A 29 -1.70 -8.06 -1.40
C MET A 29 -3.18 -7.68 -1.57
N MET A 30 -3.50 -6.91 -2.60
CA MET A 30 -4.87 -6.49 -2.89
C MET A 30 -5.74 -7.67 -3.36
N ALA A 31 -5.17 -8.70 -3.98
CA ALA A 31 -5.91 -9.90 -4.37
C ALA A 31 -6.14 -10.89 -3.22
N ALA A 32 -5.12 -11.16 -2.40
CA ALA A 32 -5.13 -12.25 -1.42
C ALA A 32 -5.35 -11.78 0.03
N HIS A 33 -5.06 -10.51 0.33
CA HIS A 33 -4.95 -10.00 1.70
C HIS A 33 -5.71 -8.67 1.92
N HIS A 34 -6.61 -8.30 1.00
CA HIS A 34 -7.33 -7.02 1.05
C HIS A 34 -7.98 -6.73 2.41
N GLY A 35 -8.66 -7.71 3.02
CA GLY A 35 -9.31 -7.52 4.32
C GLY A 35 -8.33 -7.20 5.46
N GLY A 36 -7.16 -7.84 5.48
CA GLY A 36 -6.12 -7.57 6.48
C GLY A 36 -5.51 -6.18 6.28
N ILE A 37 -5.21 -5.83 5.03
CA ILE A 37 -4.64 -4.51 4.67
C ILE A 37 -5.64 -3.40 4.97
N TRP A 38 -6.92 -3.62 4.68
CA TRP A 38 -7.99 -2.69 5.03
C TRP A 38 -8.06 -2.47 6.53
N GLY A 39 -8.02 -3.55 7.32
CA GLY A 39 -8.01 -3.48 8.78
C GLY A 39 -6.79 -2.72 9.34
N ASP A 40 -5.63 -2.88 8.72
CA ASP A 40 -4.44 -2.11 9.07
C ASP A 40 -4.56 -0.64 8.67
N ALA A 41 -4.93 -0.35 7.42
CA ALA A 41 -5.06 1.00 6.88
C ALA A 41 -6.11 1.85 7.63
N MET A 42 -7.19 1.23 8.09
CA MET A 42 -8.28 1.91 8.78
C MET A 42 -8.03 2.17 10.28
N GLN A 43 -6.86 1.78 10.81
CA GLN A 43 -6.46 2.16 12.16
C GLN A 43 -6.01 3.64 12.20
N ALA A 44 -6.40 4.37 13.25
CA ALA A 44 -6.09 5.80 13.39
C ALA A 44 -4.59 6.15 13.24
N LYS A 45 -3.69 5.23 13.64
CA LYS A 45 -2.23 5.37 13.54
C LYS A 45 -1.68 5.27 12.10
N ASN A 46 -2.51 4.84 11.15
CA ASN A 46 -2.15 4.57 9.76
C ASN A 46 -2.82 5.55 8.78
N ALA A 47 -3.48 6.60 9.29
CA ALA A 47 -4.08 7.64 8.47
C ALA A 47 -3.02 8.37 7.63
N PHE A 48 -3.42 8.76 6.42
CA PHE A 48 -2.67 9.70 5.61
C PHE A 48 -2.99 11.12 6.06
N ASP A 49 -1.97 11.91 6.39
CA ASP A 49 -2.19 13.35 6.62
C ASP A 49 -2.60 14.03 5.32
N LYS A 50 -1.93 13.67 4.22
CA LYS A 50 -2.21 14.12 2.86
C LYS A 50 -2.34 12.96 1.89
N CYS A 51 -3.19 13.12 0.88
CA CYS A 51 -3.30 12.19 -0.22
C CYS A 51 -1.97 12.12 -0.98
N PRO A 52 -1.36 10.94 -1.16
CA PRO A 52 -0.08 10.81 -1.86
C PRO A 52 -0.17 11.03 -3.38
N VAL A 53 -1.37 11.27 -3.91
CA VAL A 53 -1.61 11.47 -5.35
C VAL A 53 -1.98 12.92 -5.69
N CYS A 54 -2.82 13.57 -4.89
CA CYS A 54 -3.30 14.93 -5.17
C CYS A 54 -2.97 15.95 -4.08
N ASP A 55 -2.21 15.55 -3.05
CA ASP A 55 -1.80 16.38 -1.91
C ASP A 55 -2.93 16.97 -1.05
N ALA A 56 -4.19 16.61 -1.30
CA ALA A 56 -5.32 17.03 -0.49
C ALA A 56 -5.22 16.53 0.96
N ASP A 57 -5.62 17.36 1.92
CA ASP A 57 -5.65 17.00 3.33
C ASP A 57 -6.71 15.92 3.60
N ILE A 58 -6.30 14.86 4.29
CA ILE A 58 -7.15 13.72 4.62
C ILE A 58 -7.41 13.67 6.13
N GLY A 59 -6.35 13.72 6.95
CA GLY A 59 -6.40 13.88 8.40
C GLY A 59 -7.21 12.83 9.19
N LYS A 60 -7.79 11.82 8.52
CA LYS A 60 -8.64 10.76 9.06
C LYS A 60 -8.52 9.50 8.19
N PRO A 61 -8.81 8.31 8.73
CA PRO A 61 -8.83 7.10 7.92
C PRO A 61 -9.96 7.16 6.87
N PHE A 62 -9.59 7.12 5.58
CA PHE A 62 -10.52 6.92 4.47
C PHE A 62 -10.04 5.76 3.62
N ALA A 63 -10.98 5.01 3.04
CA ALA A 63 -10.66 4.01 2.02
C ALA A 63 -10.34 4.65 0.66
N LYS A 64 -10.94 5.81 0.36
CA LYS A 64 -10.69 6.57 -0.87
C LYS A 64 -10.49 8.05 -0.56
N CYS A 65 -9.62 8.70 -1.30
CA CYS A 65 -9.43 10.14 -1.17
C CYS A 65 -10.73 10.87 -1.58
N PRO A 66 -11.28 11.76 -0.74
CA PRO A 66 -12.49 12.51 -1.07
C PRO A 66 -12.31 13.50 -2.22
N SER A 67 -11.07 13.92 -2.51
CA SER A 67 -10.78 14.93 -3.53
C SER A 67 -10.53 14.34 -4.92
N CYS A 68 -9.73 13.27 -5.03
CA CYS A 68 -9.36 12.67 -6.31
C CYS A 68 -9.86 11.23 -6.51
N GLY A 69 -10.48 10.61 -5.50
CA GLY A 69 -11.01 9.25 -5.61
C GLY A 69 -9.99 8.12 -5.56
N THR A 70 -8.69 8.42 -5.42
CA THR A 70 -7.62 7.41 -5.28
C THR A 70 -7.90 6.45 -4.14
N ASP A 71 -7.64 5.16 -4.37
CA ASP A 71 -7.73 4.12 -3.35
C ASP A 71 -6.58 4.24 -2.33
N LEU A 72 -6.92 4.66 -1.12
CA LEU A 72 -5.94 4.86 -0.05
C LEU A 72 -5.52 3.57 0.63
N ILE A 73 -6.28 2.49 0.45
CA ILE A 73 -5.90 1.15 0.92
C ILE A 73 -4.76 0.63 0.05
N GLU A 74 -4.86 0.82 -1.27
CA GLU A 74 -3.75 0.51 -2.18
C GLU A 74 -2.52 1.40 -1.90
N GLN A 75 -2.72 2.70 -1.66
CA GLN A 75 -1.61 3.59 -1.32
C GLN A 75 -0.96 3.21 0.02
N TYR A 76 -1.75 2.74 1.00
CA TYR A 76 -1.22 2.18 2.24
C TYR A 76 -0.37 0.94 1.97
N ALA A 77 -0.85 0.01 1.13
CA ALA A 77 -0.09 -1.16 0.72
C ALA A 77 1.25 -0.76 0.08
N ARG A 78 1.26 0.18 -0.88
CA ARG A 78 2.48 0.73 -1.50
C ARG A 78 3.45 1.29 -0.47
N LYS A 79 2.95 2.10 0.47
CA LYS A 79 3.74 2.69 1.57
C LYS A 79 4.40 1.61 2.43
N VAL A 80 3.65 0.57 2.81
CA VAL A 80 4.20 -0.52 3.65
C VAL A 80 5.21 -1.34 2.87
N VAL A 81 4.86 -1.79 1.67
CA VAL A 81 5.70 -2.65 0.81
C VAL A 81 7.03 -1.99 0.46
N SER A 82 7.08 -0.67 0.27
CA SER A 82 8.34 0.04 0.00
C SER A 82 9.42 -0.16 1.07
N ARG A 83 9.04 -0.56 2.30
CA ARG A 83 9.95 -0.90 3.41
C ARG A 83 10.50 -2.32 3.33
N TYR A 84 9.90 -3.18 2.51
CA TYR A 84 10.21 -4.60 2.37
C TYR A 84 10.84 -4.94 1.02
N VAL A 85 11.12 -3.94 0.17
CA VAL A 85 11.78 -4.09 -1.13
C VAL A 85 13.18 -3.47 -1.09
N HIS A 86 14.19 -4.20 -1.57
CA HIS A 86 15.60 -3.77 -1.55
C HIS A 86 16.27 -3.80 -2.94
#